data_AF-A0A3M8WM09-F1
#
_entry.id   AF-A0A3M8WM09-F1
#
_cell.length_a   1.000
_cell.length_b   1.000
_cell.length_c   1.000
_cell.angle_alpha   90.00
_cell.angle_beta   90.00
_cell.angle_gamma   90.00
#
_symmetry.space_group_name_H-M   'P 1'
#
loop_
_entity.id
_entity.type
_entity.pdbx_description
1 polymer ?
#
loop_
_entity_poly.entity_id
_entity_poly.type
_entity_poly.pdbx_seq_one_letter_code
_entity_poly.pdbx_strand_id
1 'polypeptide(L)'
;MEITYEGVVSASTTVKSEADQLKTDLDTIMRKCKAVSESWSGEAQRAFNERQHEWNQRVNHLHSTLVEISKRLLEATEGYKANDHRQGQRFAQG
;
A
#
# COMPACT_ATOMS: atom_id res chain seq x y z
N MET A 1 -4.24 -26.85 1.16
CA MET A 1 -4.46 -25.56 0.50
C MET A 1 -3.13 -25.13 -0.08
N GLU A 2 -2.98 -25.27 -1.39
CA GLU A 2 -1.78 -24.82 -2.11
C GLU A 2 -1.96 -23.34 -2.39
N ILE A 3 -1.14 -22.49 -1.75
CA ILE A 3 -1.03 -21.10 -2.13
C ILE A 3 -0.31 -21.09 -3.48
N THR A 4 -1.06 -20.95 -4.57
CA THR A 4 -0.47 -20.93 -5.91
C THR A 4 0.29 -19.63 -6.12
N TYR A 5 1.41 -19.72 -6.86
CA TYR A 5 2.21 -18.56 -7.26
C TYR A 5 1.34 -17.43 -7.83
N GLU A 6 0.41 -17.78 -8.72
CA GLU A 6 -0.53 -16.86 -9.35
C GLU A 6 -1.44 -16.16 -8.33
N GLY A 7 -1.91 -16.89 -7.31
CA GLY A 7 -2.76 -16.34 -6.26
C GLY A 7 -2.06 -15.25 -5.45
N VAL A 8 -0.78 -15.44 -5.12
CA VAL A 8 -0.02 -14.45 -4.35
C VAL A 8 0.39 -13.25 -5.19
N VAL A 9 0.78 -13.46 -6.46
CA VAL A 9 1.08 -12.36 -7.39
C VAL A 9 -0.18 -11.51 -7.62
N SER A 10 -1.34 -12.16 -7.80
CA SER A 10 -2.63 -11.48 -7.91
C SER A 10 -2.94 -10.68 -6.65
N ALA A 11 -2.84 -11.29 -5.46
CA ALA A 11 -3.06 -10.60 -4.19
C ALA A 11 -2.12 -9.41 -3.99
N SER A 12 -0.84 -9.55 -4.31
CA SER A 12 0.15 -8.45 -4.26
C SER A 12 -0.26 -7.28 -5.15
N THR A 13 -0.71 -7.58 -6.38
CA THR A 13 -1.18 -6.58 -7.34
C THR A 13 -2.44 -5.87 -6.83
N THR A 14 -3.40 -6.63 -6.30
CA THR A 14 -4.63 -6.10 -5.71
C THR A 14 -4.33 -5.17 -4.53
N VAL A 15 -3.48 -5.60 -3.58
CA VAL A 15 -3.10 -4.77 -2.42
C VAL A 15 -2.49 -3.45 -2.86
N LYS A 16 -1.62 -3.47 -3.88
CA LYS A 16 -1.03 -2.24 -4.43
C LYS A 16 -2.10 -1.34 -5.05
N SER A 17 -2.98 -1.88 -5.88
CA SER A 17 -4.04 -1.12 -6.52
C SER A 17 -5.00 -0.50 -5.50
N GLU A 18 -5.39 -1.26 -4.47
CA GLU A 18 -6.25 -0.77 -3.39
C GLU A 18 -5.56 0.29 -2.55
N ALA A 19 -4.25 0.17 -2.31
CA ALA A 19 -3.47 1.20 -1.63
C ALA A 19 -3.48 2.53 -2.41
N ASP A 20 -3.24 2.47 -3.72
CA ASP A 20 -3.22 3.63 -4.62
C ASP A 20 -4.62 4.30 -4.69
N GLN A 21 -5.69 3.50 -4.74
CA GLN A 21 -7.07 3.99 -4.70
C GLN A 21 -7.41 4.64 -3.34
N LEU A 22 -7.09 3.97 -2.23
CA LEU A 22 -7.35 4.47 -0.89
C LEU A 22 -6.65 5.82 -0.65
N LYS A 23 -5.39 5.96 -1.10
CA LYS A 23 -4.69 7.25 -1.05
C LYS A 23 -5.44 8.33 -1.82
N THR A 24 -5.90 8.02 -3.03
CA THR A 24 -6.66 8.96 -3.88
C THR A 24 -7.95 9.41 -3.21
N ASP A 25 -8.67 8.50 -2.56
CA ASP A 25 -9.92 8.78 -1.86
C ASP A 25 -9.68 9.67 -0.63
N LEU A 26 -8.65 9.35 0.17
CA LEU A 26 -8.25 10.13 1.34
C LEU A 26 -7.78 11.54 0.96
N ASP A 27 -6.99 11.67 -0.10
CA ASP A 27 -6.56 12.97 -0.64
C ASP A 27 -7.77 13.77 -1.15
N THR A 28 -8.76 13.10 -1.73
CA THR A 28 -10.02 13.74 -2.16
C THR A 28 -10.85 14.25 -0.99
N ILE A 29 -10.98 13.47 0.09
CA ILE A 29 -11.65 13.89 1.31
C ILE A 29 -10.93 15.12 1.89
N MET A 30 -9.60 15.07 2.00
CA MET A 30 -8.82 16.18 2.54
C MET A 30 -8.97 17.47 1.70
N ARG A 31 -9.01 17.36 0.37
CA ARG A 31 -9.30 18.51 -0.50
C ARG A 31 -10.67 19.13 -0.21
N LYS A 32 -11.71 18.30 -0.02
CA LYS A 32 -13.05 18.77 0.34
C LYS A 32 -13.06 19.46 1.71
N CYS A 33 -12.40 18.88 2.70
CA CYS A 33 -12.26 19.51 4.02
C CYS A 33 -11.53 20.86 3.95
N LYS A 34 -10.46 20.94 3.14
CA LYS A 34 -9.73 22.19 2.92
C LYS A 34 -10.62 23.28 2.35
N ALA A 35 -11.43 22.98 1.33
CA ALA A 35 -12.36 23.94 0.75
C ALA A 35 -13.38 24.46 1.78
N VAL A 36 -13.88 23.60 2.68
CA VAL A 36 -14.76 24.02 3.78
C VAL A 36 -14.02 24.91 4.79
N SER A 37 -12.76 24.58 5.09
CA SER A 37 -11.94 25.32 6.07
C SER A 37 -11.63 26.76 5.66
N GLU A 38 -11.72 27.10 4.38
CA GLU A 38 -11.52 28.47 3.88
C GLU A 38 -12.55 29.45 4.41
N SER A 39 -13.72 28.96 4.85
CA SER A 39 -14.77 29.77 5.47
C SER A 39 -14.59 29.95 6.99
N TRP A 40 -13.61 29.28 7.61
CA TRP A 40 -13.42 29.30 9.06
C TRP A 40 -12.64 30.53 9.51
N SER A 41 -12.86 30.95 10.75
CA SER A 41 -12.09 32.03 11.37
C SER A 41 -10.62 31.63 11.58
N GLY A 42 -9.72 32.61 11.68
CA GLY A 42 -8.27 32.39 11.63
C GLY A 42 -7.67 31.49 12.72
N GLU A 43 -8.35 31.26 13.86
CA GLU A 43 -7.91 30.25 14.84
C GLU A 43 -8.27 28.83 14.39
N ALA A 44 -9.51 28.62 13.92
CA ALA A 44 -9.95 27.34 13.39
C ALA A 44 -9.18 26.94 12.12
N GLN A 45 -8.82 27.91 11.27
CA GLN A 45 -7.98 27.65 10.10
C GLN A 45 -6.55 27.22 10.50
N ARG A 46 -5.97 27.82 11.54
CA ARG A 46 -4.66 27.42 12.07
C ARG A 46 -4.69 25.98 12.61
N ALA A 47 -5.67 25.67 13.46
CA ALA A 47 -5.86 24.32 13.98
C ALA A 47 -6.09 23.30 12.85
N PHE A 48 -6.85 23.66 11.82
CA PHE A 48 -7.03 22.81 10.65
C PHE A 48 -5.72 22.52 9.92
N ASN A 49 -4.90 23.54 9.68
CA ASN A 49 -3.62 23.37 8.97
C ASN A 49 -2.67 22.41 9.72
N GLU A 50 -2.63 22.49 11.05
CA GLU A 50 -1.86 21.55 11.88
C GLU A 50 -2.37 20.12 11.72
N ARG A 51 -3.69 19.92 11.82
CA ARG A 51 -4.32 18.60 11.61
C ARG A 51 -4.16 18.08 10.19
N GLN A 52 -4.18 18.95 9.19
CA GLN A 52 -3.93 18.61 7.80
C GLN A 52 -2.51 18.08 7.61
N HIS A 53 -1.52 18.67 8.29
CA HIS A 53 -0.15 18.17 8.24
C HIS A 53 -0.05 16.75 8.82
N GLU A 54 -0.59 16.53 10.02
CA GLU A 54 -0.62 15.21 10.66
C GLU A 54 -1.37 14.17 9.81
N TRP A 55 -2.49 14.58 9.20
CA TRP A 55 -3.25 13.73 8.29
C TRP A 55 -2.41 13.28 7.11
N ASN A 56 -1.75 14.21 6.42
CA ASN A 56 -0.94 13.90 5.24
C ASN A 56 0.18 12.91 5.58
N GLN A 57 0.82 13.08 6.74
CA GLN A 57 1.83 12.13 7.24
C GLN A 57 1.24 10.73 7.42
N ARG A 58 0.06 10.61 8.05
CA ARG A 58 -0.60 9.32 8.29
C ARG A 58 -1.04 8.64 7.02
N VAL A 59 -1.62 9.38 6.06
CA VAL A 59 -2.03 8.83 4.76
C VAL A 59 -0.83 8.32 3.98
N ASN A 60 0.27 9.08 3.94
CA ASN A 60 1.49 8.67 3.25
C ASN A 60 2.13 7.44 3.92
N HIS A 61 2.11 7.37 5.25
CA HIS A 61 2.62 6.22 5.99
C HIS A 61 1.78 4.96 5.74
N LEU A 62 0.45 5.08 5.77
CA LEU A 62 -0.46 3.98 5.46
C LEU A 62 -0.23 3.45 4.05
N HIS A 63 -0.19 4.35 3.06
CA HIS A 63 0.10 3.99 1.66
C HIS A 63 1.43 3.28 1.51
N SER A 64 2.50 3.83 2.09
CA SER A 64 3.84 3.24 2.04
C SER A 64 3.86 1.84 2.67
N THR A 65 3.16 1.65 3.78
CA THR A 65 3.05 0.36 4.47
C THR A 65 2.35 -0.68 3.59
N LEU A 66 1.24 -0.32 2.93
CA LEU A 66 0.53 -1.22 2.03
C LEU A 66 1.35 -1.58 0.79
N VAL A 67 2.08 -0.61 0.22
CA VAL A 67 3.01 -0.87 -0.89
C VAL A 67 4.14 -1.80 -0.45
N GLU A 68 4.67 -1.63 0.76
CA GLU A 68 5.69 -2.52 1.32
C GLU A 68 5.15 -3.94 1.52
N ILE A 69 3.92 -4.09 2.02
CA ILE A 69 3.24 -5.40 2.14
C ILE A 69 3.10 -6.05 0.76
N SER A 70 2.63 -5.32 -0.25
CA SER A 70 2.54 -5.80 -1.63
C SER A 70 3.89 -6.29 -2.15
N LYS A 71 4.97 -5.54 -1.91
CA LYS A 71 6.33 -5.93 -2.29
C LYS A 71 6.79 -7.21 -1.59
N ARG A 72 6.57 -7.31 -0.27
CA ARG A 72 6.94 -8.50 0.53
C ARG A 72 6.20 -9.76 0.05
N LEU A 73 4.93 -9.62 -0.34
CA LEU A 73 4.16 -10.71 -0.94
C LEU A 73 4.81 -11.20 -2.24
N LEU A 74 5.25 -10.28 -3.11
CA LEU A 74 5.93 -10.62 -4.35
C LEU A 74 7.30 -11.29 -4.10
N GLU A 75 8.13 -10.72 -3.22
CA GLU A 75 9.44 -11.28 -2.84
C GLU A 75 9.31 -12.72 -2.30
N ALA A 76 8.28 -12.98 -1.50
CA ALA A 76 8.01 -14.33 -1.00
C ALA A 76 7.77 -15.32 -2.15
N THR A 77 7.02 -14.93 -3.20
CA THR A 77 6.76 -15.80 -4.36
C THR A 77 8.01 -16.12 -5.18
N GLU A 78 8.89 -15.14 -5.36
CA GLU A 78 10.15 -15.32 -6.09
C GLU A 78 11.09 -16.28 -5.33
N GLY A 79 11.12 -16.17 -4.00
CA GLY A 79 11.86 -17.09 -3.14
C GLY A 79 11.40 -18.54 -3.29
N TYR A 80 10.08 -18.78 -3.37
CA TYR A 80 9.54 -20.12 -3.63
C TYR A 80 9.96 -20.68 -4.99
N LYS A 81 9.82 -19.88 -6.07
CA LYS A 81 10.23 -20.30 -7.43
C LYS A 81 11.72 -20.66 -7.51
N ALA A 82 12.58 -19.84 -6.90
CA ALA A 82 14.02 -20.05 -6.91
C ALA A 82 14.45 -21.29 -6.10
N ASN A 83 13.71 -21.64 -5.04
CA ASN A 83 13.98 -22.82 -4.23
C ASN A 83 13.49 -24.10 -4.92
N ASP A 84 12.28 -24.06 -5.49
CA ASP A 84 11.69 -25.20 -6.21
C ASP A 84 12.51 -25.58 -7.45
N HIS A 85 12.95 -24.59 -8.24
CA HIS A 85 13.80 -24.84 -9.40
C HIS A 85 15.15 -25.47 -9.03
N ARG A 86 15.75 -25.05 -7.91
CA ARG A 86 17.01 -25.63 -7.41
C ARG A 86 16.84 -27.07 -6.94
N GLN A 87 15.71 -27.40 -6.29
CA GLN A 87 15.41 -28.75 -5.86
C GLN A 87 15.17 -29.65 -7.09
N GLY A 88 14.37 -29.20 -8.06
CA GLY A 88 14.12 -29.92 -9.31
C GLY A 88 15.38 -30.22 -10.12
N GLN A 89 16.31 -29.27 -10.22
CA GLN A 89 17.61 -29.49 -10.87
C GLN A 89 18.45 -30.56 -10.16
N ARG A 90 18.35 -30.66 -8.83
CA ARG A 90 19.10 -31.63 -8.02
C ARG A 90 18.56 -33.05 -8.18
N PHE A 91 17.24 -33.21 -8.32
CA PHE A 91 16.61 -34.51 -8.61
C PHE A 91 16.78 -34.96 -10.06
N ALA A 92 17.02 -34.05 -11.00
CA ALA A 92 17.29 -34.39 -12.40
C ALA A 92 18.75 -34.83 -12.66
N GLN A 93 19.67 -34.64 -11.70
CA GLN A 93 21.10 -34.98 -11.81
C GLN A 93 21.54 -36.16 -10.93
N GLY A 94 20.62 -36.78 -10.18
CA GLY A 94 20.86 -37.99 -9.38
C GLY A 94 20.05 -39.16 -9.90
#